data_AF-A0A6B9F790-F1
#
_entry.id   AF-A0A6B9F790-F1
#
_cell.length_a   1.000
_cell.length_b   1.000
_cell.length_c   1.000
_cell.angle_alpha   90.00
_cell.angle_beta   90.00
_cell.angle_gamma   90.00
#
_symmetry.space_group_name_H-M   'P 1'
#
loop_
_entity.id
_entity.type
_entity.pdbx_description
1 polymer ?
#
loop_
_entity_poly.entity_id
_entity_poly.type
_entity_poly.pdbx_seq_one_letter_code
_entity_poly.pdbx_strand_id
1 'polypeptide(L)'
;MTSSDVGSDGPDDRQWSYDTHGRLERVKRHIRDSDELCKNDREALHSFEEAMHSYNTKEFRFSDATIGGYLELCFRIGKETDLLAETIYGDDVRAALDEVTMVIEDMDVSDDFKGSFLTALRIYGDMMTDGDMPDRFKELTPSSYINDDPTPMRTNILEWPDIIKMVESTDKIRDKALILTAWSTGLRPEAELWKLQFKQIKDKGDHLIISVTDDTKNDYHGTRDIHLYAGSAMLRKWLYHKHPAHENGGPDPETRVWTYHKSDKPIRYQAIWRAIKVTGESAGIEKDYNPEHMRRSRASCLARQPMIDEYDLRNFFGWGIRGNSAAHYIAKFGEETAKHVAMADGHSIENFEEPDPIAPLNCPECSRWTTRNLDVCIWCTNEIPEDLHAVRHSVQDPKASDEDILDMLLEDKISVDDLESLRRLEPAIRSRPDIFDELDRLIKLAKRGVGDDKSTKSIAGPPGWVAWIAGKSAHAVERTAAKWAAAKDQAIRLDPQFAYYPLAQMPTHRKVGLLATYLLLGGLCYLVMQLTGEATALQHGEPTSLLAALVALVIGITIIDRSTMSVDQSECPR
;
A
#
# COMPACT_ATOMS: atom_id res chain seq x y z
N MET A 1 -34.32 -2.33 44.97
CA MET A 1 -35.04 -1.25 44.25
C MET A 1 -34.79 -1.47 42.78
N THR A 2 -35.90 -1.51 42.05
CA THR A 2 -36.13 -2.16 40.75
C THR A 2 -35.32 -1.57 39.60
N SER A 3 -34.86 -2.47 38.72
CA SER A 3 -34.32 -2.18 37.40
C SER A 3 -35.29 -1.32 36.60
N SER A 4 -34.87 -0.12 36.26
CA SER A 4 -35.50 0.68 35.21
C SER A 4 -34.96 0.19 33.87
N ASP A 5 -35.83 -0.47 33.11
CA ASP A 5 -35.74 -0.63 31.66
C ASP A 5 -35.33 0.69 31.02
N VAL A 6 -34.15 0.72 30.42
CA VAL A 6 -33.78 1.76 29.47
C VAL A 6 -34.26 1.27 28.12
N GLY A 7 -35.35 1.89 27.67
CA GLY A 7 -36.13 1.53 26.50
C GLY A 7 -35.31 1.33 25.23
N SER A 8 -35.77 0.35 24.47
CA SER A 8 -35.33 -0.08 23.15
C SER A 8 -35.74 0.86 22.00
N ASP A 9 -35.98 2.14 22.27
CA ASP A 9 -36.39 3.11 21.24
C ASP A 9 -35.16 3.91 20.80
N GLY A 10 -34.40 3.32 19.87
CA GLY A 10 -33.42 4.04 19.07
C GLY A 10 -34.11 4.84 17.97
N PRO A 11 -33.65 6.06 17.65
CA PRO A 11 -34.26 6.91 16.63
C PRO A 11 -34.05 6.33 15.22
N ASP A 12 -35.16 6.13 14.51
CA ASP A 12 -35.35 5.90 13.06
C ASP A 12 -34.13 5.32 12.30
N ASP A 13 -34.13 3.99 12.13
CA ASP A 13 -33.16 3.18 11.38
C ASP A 13 -33.16 3.42 9.85
N ARG A 14 -33.47 4.64 9.37
CA ARG A 14 -33.49 5.01 7.94
C ARG A 14 -32.13 5.43 7.36
N GLN A 15 -31.04 5.21 8.08
CA GLN A 15 -29.68 5.50 7.60
C GLN A 15 -28.90 4.20 7.31
N TRP A 16 -29.22 3.63 6.15
CA TRP A 16 -28.40 2.81 5.24
C TRP A 16 -27.30 1.98 5.90
N SER A 17 -27.66 0.73 6.21
CA SER A 17 -26.73 -0.33 6.58
C SER A 17 -25.89 -0.78 5.37
N TYR A 18 -24.64 -0.33 5.27
CA TYR A 18 -23.60 -0.88 4.38
C TYR A 18 -23.12 -2.27 4.84
N ASP A 19 -24.05 -3.21 4.93
CA ASP A 19 -23.72 -4.63 4.99
C ASP A 19 -23.77 -5.18 3.57
N THR A 20 -22.61 -5.31 2.92
CA THR A 20 -22.50 -5.86 1.57
C THR A 20 -22.96 -7.32 1.49
N HIS A 21 -22.94 -8.06 2.60
CA HIS A 21 -23.47 -9.41 2.66
C HIS A 21 -25.00 -9.36 2.78
N GLY A 22 -25.69 -9.82 1.74
CA GLY A 22 -27.15 -9.84 1.70
C GLY A 22 -27.81 -8.49 1.41
N ARG A 23 -27.07 -7.44 0.98
CA ARG A 23 -27.67 -6.20 0.46
C ARG A 23 -28.62 -6.51 -0.69
N LEU A 24 -28.15 -7.28 -1.67
CA LEU A 24 -28.94 -7.71 -2.81
C LEU A 24 -30.24 -8.39 -2.35
N GLU A 25 -30.15 -9.38 -1.47
CA GLU A 25 -31.33 -10.09 -0.96
C GLU A 25 -32.29 -9.20 -0.16
N ARG A 26 -31.79 -8.21 0.58
CA ARG A 26 -32.64 -7.22 1.27
C ARG A 26 -33.37 -6.30 0.29
N VAL A 27 -32.68 -5.83 -0.74
CA VAL A 27 -33.23 -4.95 -1.78
C VAL A 27 -34.27 -5.72 -2.59
N LYS A 28 -33.98 -6.96 -3.00
CA LYS A 28 -34.91 -7.86 -3.68
C LYS A 28 -36.19 -8.07 -2.86
N ARG A 29 -36.05 -8.29 -1.56
CA ARG A 29 -37.20 -8.39 -0.65
C ARG A 29 -38.02 -7.10 -0.63
N HIS A 30 -37.38 -5.94 -0.55
CA HIS A 30 -38.07 -4.64 -0.60
C HIS A 30 -38.81 -4.43 -1.91
N ILE A 31 -38.17 -4.68 -3.06
CA ILE A 31 -38.80 -4.55 -4.38
C ILE A 31 -40.02 -5.48 -4.49
N ARG A 32 -39.88 -6.72 -4.01
CA ARG A 32 -40.96 -7.71 -4.05
C ARG A 32 -42.13 -7.35 -3.14
N ASP A 33 -41.85 -6.89 -1.93
CA ASP A 33 -42.84 -6.74 -0.86
C ASP A 33 -43.41 -5.31 -0.76
N SER A 34 -42.83 -4.33 -1.49
CA SER A 34 -43.30 -2.93 -1.52
C SER A 34 -44.68 -2.81 -2.16
N ASP A 35 -45.57 -2.02 -1.55
CA ASP A 35 -46.86 -1.58 -2.09
C ASP A 35 -46.78 -0.19 -2.77
N GLU A 36 -45.69 0.55 -2.53
CA GLU A 36 -45.42 1.88 -3.08
C GLU A 36 -44.83 1.85 -4.49
N LEU A 37 -44.65 0.67 -5.10
CA LEU A 37 -44.07 0.53 -6.43
C LEU A 37 -45.11 -0.02 -7.41
N CYS A 38 -45.32 0.72 -8.51
CA CYS A 38 -46.20 0.28 -9.59
C CYS A 38 -45.75 -1.07 -10.17
N LYS A 39 -46.69 -1.79 -10.79
CA LYS A 39 -46.43 -3.12 -11.34
C LYS A 39 -45.36 -3.10 -12.43
N ASN A 40 -45.40 -2.11 -13.32
CA ASN A 40 -44.48 -1.98 -14.45
C ASN A 40 -43.04 -1.76 -13.96
N ASP A 41 -42.84 -0.85 -13.01
CA ASP A 41 -41.52 -0.56 -12.44
C ASP A 41 -40.94 -1.75 -11.67
N ARG A 42 -41.80 -2.52 -10.99
CA ARG A 42 -41.39 -3.76 -10.33
C ARG A 42 -40.87 -4.80 -11.32
N GLU A 43 -41.58 -4.98 -12.44
CA GLU A 43 -41.16 -5.89 -13.50
C GLU A 43 -39.88 -5.39 -14.17
N ALA A 44 -39.75 -4.08 -14.40
CA ALA A 44 -38.55 -3.47 -14.96
C ALA A 44 -37.31 -3.66 -14.06
N LEU A 45 -37.44 -3.52 -12.74
CA LEU A 45 -36.35 -3.78 -11.80
C LEU A 45 -35.93 -5.25 -11.79
N HIS A 46 -36.88 -6.19 -11.92
CA HIS A 46 -36.56 -7.61 -12.03
C HIS A 46 -35.79 -7.90 -13.33
N SER A 47 -36.25 -7.36 -14.46
CA SER A 47 -35.55 -7.48 -15.74
C SER A 47 -34.16 -6.84 -15.69
N PHE A 48 -34.00 -5.74 -14.97
CA PHE A 48 -32.69 -5.11 -14.78
C PHE A 48 -31.72 -5.97 -13.97
N GLU A 49 -32.20 -6.63 -12.90
CA GLU A 49 -31.41 -7.63 -12.15
C GLU A 49 -30.96 -8.76 -13.09
N GLU A 50 -31.88 -9.34 -13.86
CA GLU A 50 -31.59 -10.42 -14.80
C GLU A 50 -30.58 -9.98 -15.88
N ALA A 51 -30.71 -8.77 -16.40
CA ALA A 51 -29.79 -8.21 -17.39
C ALA A 51 -28.36 -8.08 -16.84
N MET A 52 -28.19 -7.56 -15.61
CA MET A 52 -26.87 -7.48 -14.97
C MET A 52 -26.25 -8.86 -14.70
N HIS A 53 -27.03 -9.84 -14.24
CA HIS A 53 -26.55 -11.20 -14.05
C HIS A 53 -26.21 -11.89 -15.38
N SER A 54 -27.03 -11.70 -16.41
CA SER A 54 -26.77 -12.18 -17.76
C SER A 54 -25.47 -11.59 -18.31
N TYR A 55 -25.24 -10.29 -18.13
CA TYR A 55 -23.99 -9.65 -18.52
C TYR A 55 -22.78 -10.25 -17.79
N ASN A 56 -22.90 -10.48 -16.48
CA ASN A 56 -21.86 -11.12 -15.68
C ASN A 56 -21.44 -12.52 -16.18
N THR A 57 -22.33 -13.26 -16.86
CA THR A 57 -21.96 -14.55 -17.47
C THR A 57 -20.98 -14.40 -18.64
N LYS A 58 -21.00 -13.25 -19.32
CA LYS A 58 -20.12 -12.92 -20.44
C LYS A 58 -18.85 -12.22 -19.96
N GLU A 59 -19.04 -11.18 -19.16
CA GLU A 59 -17.98 -10.35 -18.60
C GLU A 59 -18.32 -10.05 -17.14
N PHE A 60 -17.51 -10.54 -16.21
CA PHE A 60 -17.73 -10.28 -14.78
C PHE A 60 -17.53 -8.79 -14.46
N ARG A 61 -18.63 -8.02 -14.52
CA ARG A 61 -18.64 -6.55 -14.42
C ARG A 61 -19.23 -6.06 -13.10
N PHE A 62 -20.18 -6.78 -12.52
CA PHE A 62 -20.96 -6.33 -11.36
C PHE A 62 -20.84 -7.31 -10.18
N SER A 63 -20.39 -6.83 -9.01
CA SER A 63 -20.50 -7.61 -7.76
C SER A 63 -21.94 -7.60 -7.23
N ASP A 64 -22.31 -8.55 -6.36
CA ASP A 64 -23.64 -8.55 -5.70
C ASP A 64 -23.94 -7.22 -4.97
N ALA A 65 -22.91 -6.61 -4.39
CA ALA A 65 -23.03 -5.31 -3.74
C ALA A 65 -23.32 -4.19 -4.76
N THR A 66 -22.72 -4.26 -5.94
CA THR A 66 -22.95 -3.33 -7.05
C THR A 66 -24.36 -3.48 -7.61
N ILE A 67 -24.79 -4.72 -7.88
CA ILE A 67 -26.15 -5.03 -8.35
C ILE A 67 -27.18 -4.51 -7.35
N GLY A 68 -27.02 -4.86 -6.07
CA GLY A 68 -27.90 -4.37 -5.01
C GLY A 68 -27.94 -2.84 -4.92
N GLY A 69 -26.81 -2.16 -5.10
CA GLY A 69 -26.73 -0.70 -5.09
C GLY A 69 -27.48 -0.04 -6.26
N TYR A 70 -27.33 -0.55 -7.48
CA TYR A 70 -28.05 -0.01 -8.64
C TYR A 70 -29.55 -0.28 -8.56
N LEU A 71 -29.96 -1.49 -8.16
CA LEU A 71 -31.36 -1.83 -7.95
C LEU A 71 -32.02 -0.92 -6.91
N GLU A 72 -31.31 -0.61 -5.84
CA GLU A 72 -31.83 0.21 -4.75
C GLU A 72 -32.02 1.69 -5.14
N LEU A 73 -31.11 2.24 -5.94
CA LEU A 73 -31.24 3.58 -6.49
C LEU A 73 -32.39 3.66 -7.52
N CYS A 74 -32.50 2.65 -8.40
CA CYS A 74 -33.60 2.60 -9.37
C CYS A 74 -34.96 2.34 -8.69
N PHE A 75 -35.00 1.52 -7.64
CA PHE A 75 -36.19 1.31 -6.82
C PHE A 75 -36.70 2.63 -6.22
N ARG A 76 -35.81 3.47 -5.69
CA ARG A 76 -36.16 4.78 -5.17
C ARG A 76 -36.69 5.70 -6.27
N ILE A 77 -36.08 5.69 -7.46
CA ILE A 77 -36.61 6.43 -8.61
C ILE A 77 -38.05 5.98 -8.90
N GLY A 78 -38.27 4.67 -9.09
CA GLY A 78 -39.60 4.13 -9.39
C GLY A 78 -40.63 4.44 -8.29
N LYS A 79 -40.23 4.40 -7.02
CA LYS A 79 -41.11 4.78 -5.90
C LYS A 79 -41.53 6.26 -5.94
N GLU A 80 -40.62 7.16 -6.30
CA GLU A 80 -40.90 8.61 -6.29
C GLU A 80 -41.59 9.08 -7.58
N THR A 81 -41.41 8.38 -8.69
CA THR A 81 -41.90 8.83 -10.01
C THR A 81 -42.97 7.94 -10.63
N ASP A 82 -43.02 6.64 -10.33
CA ASP A 82 -43.78 5.62 -11.07
C ASP A 82 -43.47 5.58 -12.59
N LEU A 83 -42.31 6.12 -13.01
CA LEU A 83 -41.93 6.28 -14.42
C LEU A 83 -40.71 5.46 -14.84
N LEU A 84 -40.14 4.61 -13.97
CA LEU A 84 -38.88 3.93 -14.30
C LEU A 84 -39.02 3.03 -15.54
N ALA A 85 -40.10 2.27 -15.66
CA ALA A 85 -40.37 1.44 -16.84
C ALA A 85 -40.62 2.30 -18.09
N GLU A 86 -41.31 3.43 -17.94
CA GLU A 86 -41.63 4.37 -19.03
C GLU A 86 -40.37 5.00 -19.65
N THR A 87 -39.27 5.12 -18.88
CA THR A 87 -37.98 5.57 -19.42
C THR A 87 -37.37 4.62 -20.46
N ILE A 88 -37.87 3.39 -20.60
CA ILE A 88 -37.43 2.44 -21.63
C ILE A 88 -38.57 2.06 -22.57
N TYR A 89 -39.74 1.75 -22.00
CA TYR A 89 -40.85 1.14 -22.72
C TYR A 89 -42.00 2.11 -23.02
N GLY A 90 -41.89 3.36 -22.59
CA GLY A 90 -42.95 4.35 -22.73
C GLY A 90 -43.07 4.93 -24.14
N ASP A 91 -44.23 5.50 -24.43
CA ASP A 91 -44.51 6.16 -25.71
C ASP A 91 -43.65 7.43 -25.91
N ASP A 92 -43.38 8.16 -24.82
CA ASP A 92 -42.50 9.33 -24.80
C ASP A 92 -41.38 9.15 -23.77
N VAL A 93 -40.41 8.32 -24.14
CA VAL A 93 -39.20 8.04 -23.35
C VAL A 93 -38.47 9.33 -22.93
N ARG A 94 -38.46 10.35 -23.79
CA ARG A 94 -37.75 11.61 -23.48
C ARG A 94 -38.44 12.36 -22.36
N ALA A 95 -39.76 12.51 -22.43
CA ALA A 95 -40.54 13.16 -21.38
C ALA A 95 -40.41 12.41 -20.04
N ALA A 96 -40.50 11.08 -20.04
CA ALA A 96 -40.33 10.27 -18.84
C ALA A 96 -38.95 10.47 -18.19
N LEU A 97 -37.88 10.51 -19.00
CA LEU A 97 -36.52 10.77 -18.52
C LEU A 97 -36.31 12.18 -17.98
N ASP A 98 -36.94 13.18 -18.60
CA ASP A 98 -36.86 14.56 -18.14
C ASP A 98 -37.54 14.71 -16.76
N GLU A 99 -38.70 14.08 -16.57
CA GLU A 99 -39.40 14.07 -15.27
C GLU A 99 -38.59 13.35 -14.19
N VAL A 100 -38.06 12.15 -14.48
CA VAL A 100 -37.17 11.44 -13.55
C VAL A 100 -35.95 12.27 -13.17
N THR A 101 -35.33 12.94 -14.15
CA THR A 101 -34.15 13.78 -13.89
C THR A 101 -34.50 15.01 -13.04
N MET A 102 -35.66 15.62 -13.26
CA MET A 102 -36.15 16.73 -12.43
C MET A 102 -36.36 16.29 -10.97
N VAL A 103 -36.96 15.12 -10.76
CA VAL A 103 -37.14 14.59 -9.40
C VAL A 103 -35.80 14.35 -8.72
N ILE A 104 -34.81 13.79 -9.41
CA ILE A 104 -33.45 13.61 -8.88
C ILE A 104 -32.81 14.96 -8.49
N GLU A 105 -33.00 16.00 -9.32
CA GLU A 105 -32.47 17.34 -9.04
C GLU A 105 -33.12 17.98 -7.82
N ASP A 106 -34.41 17.75 -7.62
CA ASP A 106 -35.19 18.29 -6.50
C ASP A 106 -35.01 17.50 -5.18
N MET A 107 -34.32 16.36 -5.20
CA MET A 107 -34.04 15.59 -3.98
C MET A 107 -33.17 16.37 -2.99
N ASP A 108 -33.57 16.36 -1.71
CA ASP A 108 -32.80 16.92 -0.60
C ASP A 108 -31.67 15.96 -0.16
N VAL A 109 -30.70 15.78 -1.06
CA VAL A 109 -29.52 14.93 -0.88
C VAL A 109 -28.28 15.61 -1.46
N SER A 110 -27.09 15.12 -1.10
CA SER A 110 -25.83 15.68 -1.63
C SER A 110 -25.71 15.51 -3.14
N ASP A 111 -25.04 16.44 -3.80
CA ASP A 111 -24.80 16.38 -5.25
C ASP A 111 -24.14 15.06 -5.68
N ASP A 112 -23.11 14.61 -4.96
CA ASP A 112 -22.47 13.31 -5.21
C ASP A 112 -23.49 12.14 -5.22
N PHE A 113 -24.51 12.22 -4.37
CA PHE A 113 -25.55 11.21 -4.29
C PHE A 113 -26.56 11.33 -5.45
N LYS A 114 -26.90 12.55 -5.89
CA LYS A 114 -27.63 12.78 -7.15
C LYS A 114 -26.87 12.19 -8.35
N GLY A 115 -25.56 12.40 -8.42
CA GLY A 115 -24.68 11.78 -9.41
C GLY A 115 -24.73 10.23 -9.39
N SER A 116 -24.90 9.64 -8.21
CA SER A 116 -25.08 8.18 -8.07
C SER A 116 -26.41 7.70 -8.68
N PHE A 117 -27.51 8.44 -8.50
CA PHE A 117 -28.78 8.16 -9.18
C PHE A 117 -28.65 8.25 -10.70
N LEU A 118 -28.03 9.30 -11.22
CA LEU A 118 -27.81 9.46 -12.66
C LEU A 118 -26.93 8.33 -13.23
N THR A 119 -25.93 7.87 -12.47
CA THR A 119 -25.10 6.72 -12.86
C THR A 119 -25.93 5.44 -12.91
N ALA A 120 -26.73 5.17 -11.88
CA ALA A 120 -27.60 4.00 -11.84
C ALA A 120 -28.61 4.01 -13.00
N LEU A 121 -29.20 5.18 -13.30
CA LEU A 121 -30.13 5.35 -14.40
C LEU A 121 -29.45 5.11 -15.76
N ARG A 122 -28.22 5.56 -15.96
CA ARG A 122 -27.44 5.23 -17.19
C ARG A 122 -27.13 3.75 -17.31
N ILE A 123 -26.77 3.08 -16.21
CA ILE A 123 -26.52 1.62 -16.22
C ILE A 123 -27.82 0.85 -16.48
N TYR A 124 -28.93 1.31 -15.92
CA TYR A 124 -30.27 0.78 -16.23
C TYR A 124 -30.58 0.92 -17.73
N GLY A 125 -30.40 2.10 -18.31
CA GLY A 125 -30.51 2.32 -19.76
C GLY A 125 -29.65 1.35 -20.57
N ASP A 126 -28.34 1.29 -20.28
CA ASP A 126 -27.37 0.41 -20.95
C ASP A 126 -27.80 -1.07 -20.92
N MET A 127 -28.21 -1.57 -19.75
CA MET A 127 -28.58 -2.98 -19.57
C MET A 127 -29.94 -3.32 -20.19
N MET A 128 -30.91 -2.42 -20.14
CA MET A 128 -32.27 -2.68 -20.64
C MET A 128 -32.39 -2.56 -22.16
N THR A 129 -31.43 -1.93 -22.83
CA THR A 129 -31.41 -1.75 -24.29
C THR A 129 -30.24 -2.47 -24.97
N ASP A 130 -29.53 -3.36 -24.27
CA ASP A 130 -28.33 -4.07 -24.75
C ASP A 130 -27.29 -3.11 -25.38
N GLY A 131 -27.10 -1.94 -24.73
CA GLY A 131 -26.19 -0.89 -25.16
C GLY A 131 -26.74 0.11 -26.20
N ASP A 132 -27.90 -0.16 -26.83
CA ASP A 132 -28.55 0.76 -27.78
C ASP A 132 -29.43 1.80 -27.06
N MET A 133 -28.78 2.57 -26.20
CA MET A 133 -29.45 3.44 -25.24
C MET A 133 -30.03 4.69 -25.91
N PRO A 134 -31.25 5.15 -25.52
CA PRO A 134 -31.83 6.40 -26.04
C PRO A 134 -30.91 7.60 -25.82
N ASP A 135 -30.90 8.54 -26.77
CA ASP A 135 -29.96 9.67 -26.76
C ASP A 135 -30.01 10.49 -25.47
N ARG A 136 -31.21 10.64 -24.89
CA ARG A 136 -31.39 11.38 -23.64
C ARG A 136 -30.64 10.79 -22.45
N PHE A 137 -30.46 9.47 -22.38
CA PHE A 137 -29.61 8.87 -21.35
C PHE A 137 -28.12 9.15 -21.59
N LYS A 138 -27.68 9.27 -22.85
CA LYS A 138 -26.27 9.59 -23.19
C LYS A 138 -25.92 11.02 -22.77
N GLU A 139 -26.91 11.90 -22.77
CA GLU A 139 -26.83 13.29 -22.30
C GLU A 139 -26.75 13.41 -20.77
N LEU A 140 -27.07 12.34 -20.01
CA LEU A 140 -26.93 12.37 -18.55
C LEU A 140 -25.44 12.48 -18.19
N THR A 141 -25.11 13.52 -17.41
CA THR A 141 -23.73 13.79 -16.94
C THR A 141 -23.60 13.56 -15.44
N PRO A 142 -23.48 12.30 -14.96
CA PRO A 142 -23.26 12.05 -13.53
C PRO A 142 -22.06 12.79 -12.94
N SER A 143 -21.01 13.00 -13.74
CA SER A 143 -19.77 13.64 -13.33
C SER A 143 -19.88 15.13 -13.01
N SER A 144 -20.94 15.82 -13.45
CA SER A 144 -21.13 17.25 -13.10
C SER A 144 -21.48 17.44 -11.61
N TYR A 145 -21.92 16.37 -10.95
CA TYR A 145 -22.32 16.37 -9.54
C TYR A 145 -21.25 15.78 -8.62
N ILE A 146 -20.17 15.21 -9.17
CA ILE A 146 -19.09 14.63 -8.36
C ILE A 146 -18.16 15.77 -7.95
N ASN A 147 -18.12 16.09 -6.66
CA ASN A 147 -17.08 16.94 -6.11
C ASN A 147 -15.78 16.13 -6.05
N ASP A 148 -14.93 16.33 -7.07
CA ASP A 148 -13.76 15.50 -7.34
C ASP A 148 -12.60 15.70 -6.33
N ASP A 149 -12.70 16.66 -5.39
CA ASP A 149 -11.70 16.85 -4.32
C ASP A 149 -12.18 16.25 -2.98
N PRO A 150 -11.78 15.01 -2.64
CA PRO A 150 -12.12 14.41 -1.35
C PRO A 150 -11.37 15.06 -0.19
N THR A 151 -10.40 15.94 -0.45
CA THR A 151 -9.47 16.46 0.55
C THR A 151 -10.17 17.42 1.52
N PRO A 152 -10.10 17.18 2.85
CA PRO A 152 -10.71 18.08 3.82
C PRO A 152 -10.09 19.48 3.78
N MET A 153 -10.83 20.48 4.22
CA MET A 153 -10.26 21.81 4.50
C MET A 153 -9.23 21.71 5.62
N ARG A 154 -8.20 22.57 5.61
CA ARG A 154 -7.15 22.59 6.66
C ARG A 154 -7.72 22.64 8.08
N THR A 155 -8.74 23.46 8.29
CA THR A 155 -9.43 23.61 9.58
C THR A 155 -10.19 22.37 10.04
N ASN A 156 -10.51 21.47 9.10
CA ASN A 156 -11.28 20.26 9.30
C ASN A 156 -10.41 19.00 9.16
N ILE A 157 -9.12 19.07 9.50
CA ILE A 157 -8.24 17.88 9.56
C ILE A 157 -8.14 17.44 11.01
N LEU A 158 -8.44 16.16 11.27
CA LEU A 158 -8.14 15.53 12.56
C LEU A 158 -6.62 15.35 12.70
N GLU A 159 -6.04 16.04 13.66
CA GLU A 159 -4.63 15.91 14.02
C GLU A 159 -4.44 15.01 15.24
N TRP A 160 -3.20 14.65 15.53
CA TRP A 160 -2.89 13.75 16.65
C TRP A 160 -3.48 14.22 17.99
N PRO A 161 -3.44 15.51 18.37
CA PRO A 161 -4.10 15.98 19.59
C PRO A 161 -5.62 15.74 19.62
N ASP A 162 -6.31 15.82 18.47
CA ASP A 162 -7.75 15.53 18.40
C ASP A 162 -8.00 14.04 18.68
N ILE A 163 -7.17 13.17 18.11
CA ILE A 163 -7.25 11.71 18.31
C ILE A 163 -7.00 11.33 19.77
N ILE A 164 -6.05 11.99 20.42
CA ILE A 164 -5.77 11.79 21.85
C ILE A 164 -6.99 12.17 22.71
N LYS A 165 -7.60 13.34 22.47
CA LYS A 165 -8.82 13.75 23.17
C LYS A 165 -9.95 12.72 23.02
N MET A 166 -10.13 12.16 21.82
CA MET A 166 -11.12 11.09 21.57
C MET A 166 -10.79 9.80 22.33
N VAL A 167 -9.52 9.45 22.47
CA VAL A 167 -9.06 8.24 23.18
C VAL A 167 -9.19 8.39 24.70
N GLU A 168 -9.03 9.60 25.22
CA GLU A 168 -9.20 9.94 26.63
C GLU A 168 -10.67 10.00 27.06
N SER A 169 -11.58 10.31 26.14
CA SER A 169 -13.03 10.39 26.43
C SER A 169 -13.73 9.05 26.63
N THR A 170 -13.01 7.93 26.53
CA THR A 170 -13.55 6.57 26.73
C THR A 170 -12.63 5.73 27.60
N ASP A 171 -13.15 4.72 28.28
CA ASP A 171 -12.35 3.72 29.00
C ASP A 171 -12.21 2.39 28.25
N LYS A 172 -12.92 2.27 27.12
CA LYS A 172 -13.00 1.03 26.35
C LYS A 172 -11.70 0.84 25.56
N ILE A 173 -10.83 -0.06 26.02
CA ILE A 173 -9.53 -0.36 25.38
C ILE A 173 -9.67 -0.72 23.89
N ARG A 174 -10.71 -1.49 23.52
CA ARG A 174 -11.00 -1.78 22.10
C ARG A 174 -11.19 -0.50 21.28
N ASP A 175 -11.99 0.44 21.79
CA ASP A 175 -12.35 1.65 21.05
C ASP A 175 -11.13 2.58 20.95
N LYS A 176 -10.33 2.67 22.02
CA LYS A 176 -9.02 3.35 21.99
C LYS A 176 -8.10 2.78 20.90
N ALA A 177 -7.95 1.44 20.89
CA ALA A 177 -7.13 0.75 19.90
C ALA A 177 -7.65 0.96 18.48
N LEU A 178 -8.97 0.89 18.28
CA LEU A 178 -9.62 1.09 17.00
C LEU A 178 -9.39 2.49 16.44
N ILE A 179 -9.62 3.53 17.24
CA ILE A 179 -9.46 4.94 16.84
C ILE A 179 -8.01 5.24 16.45
N LEU A 180 -7.06 4.84 17.31
CA LEU A 180 -5.63 5.03 17.05
C LEU A 180 -5.18 4.28 15.80
N THR A 181 -5.63 3.04 15.63
CA THR A 181 -5.28 2.23 14.44
C THR A 181 -5.89 2.84 13.18
N ALA A 182 -7.17 3.21 13.21
CA ALA A 182 -7.89 3.79 12.06
C ALA A 182 -7.20 5.05 11.54
N TRP A 183 -6.90 6.00 12.44
CA TRP A 183 -6.22 7.23 12.06
C TRP A 183 -4.78 6.97 11.63
N SER A 184 -3.98 6.22 12.40
CA SER A 184 -2.55 6.08 12.11
C SER A 184 -2.25 5.31 10.83
N THR A 185 -3.02 4.26 10.54
CA THR A 185 -2.83 3.43 9.34
C THR A 185 -3.57 3.97 8.12
N GLY A 186 -4.63 4.75 8.35
CA GLY A 186 -5.53 5.16 7.29
C GLY A 186 -6.13 4.01 6.50
N LEU A 187 -6.29 2.81 7.07
CA LEU A 187 -6.93 1.67 6.38
C LEU A 187 -8.33 2.03 5.86
N ARG A 188 -8.75 1.41 4.75
CA ARG A 188 -10.12 1.52 4.24
C ARG A 188 -11.07 0.94 5.30
N PRO A 189 -12.04 1.72 5.80
CA PRO A 189 -12.89 1.31 6.92
C PRO A 189 -13.59 -0.03 6.73
N GLU A 190 -14.31 -0.20 5.61
CA GLU A 190 -15.09 -1.41 5.34
C GLU A 190 -14.23 -2.56 4.81
N ALA A 191 -13.33 -2.28 3.87
CA ALA A 191 -12.60 -3.33 3.16
C ALA A 191 -11.42 -3.88 3.97
N GLU A 192 -10.75 -3.05 4.78
CA GLU A 192 -9.46 -3.41 5.39
C GLU A 192 -9.52 -3.32 6.92
N LEU A 193 -9.94 -2.19 7.49
CA LEU A 193 -9.96 -1.98 8.94
C LEU A 193 -10.93 -2.94 9.62
N TRP A 194 -12.20 -2.96 9.20
CA TRP A 194 -13.23 -3.84 9.76
C TRP A 194 -12.91 -5.33 9.57
N LYS A 195 -12.23 -5.66 8.48
CA LYS A 195 -11.89 -7.04 8.13
C LYS A 195 -10.59 -7.55 8.72
N LEU A 196 -9.81 -6.68 9.37
CA LEU A 196 -8.50 -7.01 9.91
C LEU A 196 -8.52 -8.26 10.80
N GLN A 197 -7.61 -9.19 10.52
CA GLN A 197 -7.45 -10.46 11.22
C GLN A 197 -6.10 -10.54 11.95
N PHE A 198 -6.01 -11.44 12.94
CA PHE A 198 -4.79 -11.65 13.72
C PHE A 198 -3.58 -12.05 12.85
N LYS A 199 -3.77 -12.91 11.84
CA LYS A 199 -2.69 -13.33 10.92
C LYS A 199 -2.03 -12.19 10.15
N GLN A 200 -2.72 -11.05 10.02
CA GLN A 200 -2.23 -9.89 9.29
C GLN A 200 -1.34 -8.98 10.15
N ILE A 201 -1.21 -9.27 11.46
CA ILE A 201 -0.48 -8.43 12.40
C ILE A 201 0.79 -9.15 12.84
N LYS A 202 1.93 -8.51 12.62
CA LYS A 202 3.23 -8.94 13.15
C LYS A 202 3.73 -7.94 14.17
N ASP A 203 4.10 -8.41 15.35
CA ASP A 203 4.69 -7.58 16.39
C ASP A 203 6.20 -7.47 16.21
N LYS A 204 6.72 -6.23 16.17
CA LYS A 204 8.15 -5.91 16.06
C LYS A 204 8.70 -5.24 17.32
N GLY A 205 7.95 -5.26 18.43
CA GLY A 205 8.34 -4.66 19.69
C GLY A 205 7.99 -3.17 19.77
N ASP A 206 8.74 -2.31 19.09
CA ASP A 206 8.49 -0.86 19.08
C ASP A 206 7.28 -0.47 18.21
N HIS A 207 6.99 -1.26 17.16
CA HIS A 207 5.84 -1.06 16.27
C HIS A 207 5.14 -2.39 15.91
N LEU A 208 4.01 -2.27 15.22
CA LEU A 208 3.29 -3.41 14.62
C LEU A 208 3.32 -3.27 13.10
N ILE A 209 3.45 -4.37 12.38
CA ILE A 209 3.28 -4.41 10.91
C ILE A 209 1.91 -5.00 10.61
N ILE A 210 1.13 -4.29 9.79
CA ILE A 210 -0.19 -4.74 9.32
C ILE A 210 -0.11 -5.03 7.81
N SER A 211 -0.23 -6.31 7.46
CA SER A 211 -0.23 -6.79 6.07
C SER A 211 -1.64 -6.78 5.49
N VAL A 212 -1.90 -5.88 4.54
CA VAL A 212 -3.17 -5.77 3.84
C VAL A 212 -3.10 -6.56 2.54
N THR A 213 -3.97 -7.56 2.39
CA THR A 213 -3.95 -8.55 1.30
C THR A 213 -5.01 -8.32 0.23
N ASP A 214 -6.07 -7.57 0.55
CA ASP A 214 -7.28 -7.50 -0.28
C ASP A 214 -7.32 -6.22 -1.14
N ASP A 215 -7.77 -6.38 -2.39
CA ASP A 215 -8.23 -5.35 -3.36
C ASP A 215 -7.63 -3.95 -3.17
N THR A 216 -6.30 -3.87 -3.13
CA THR A 216 -5.66 -2.59 -3.43
C THR A 216 -6.06 -2.24 -4.86
N LYS A 217 -6.64 -1.05 -5.09
CA LYS A 217 -6.90 -0.51 -6.44
C LYS A 217 -5.60 -0.26 -7.23
N ASN A 218 -4.50 -0.82 -6.76
CA ASN A 218 -3.21 -0.80 -7.37
C ASN A 218 -3.28 -1.89 -8.45
N ASP A 219 -3.16 -1.43 -9.66
CA ASP A 219 -2.86 -2.14 -10.90
C ASP A 219 -1.66 -3.10 -10.79
N TYR A 220 -0.96 -3.12 -9.64
CA TYR A 220 -0.07 -4.15 -9.16
C TYR A 220 -0.74 -4.97 -8.05
N HIS A 221 -1.12 -6.21 -8.36
CA HIS A 221 -1.49 -7.23 -7.38
C HIS A 221 -0.40 -7.34 -6.31
N GLY A 222 -0.66 -6.89 -5.09
CA GLY A 222 0.35 -6.96 -4.03
C GLY A 222 -0.21 -6.67 -2.64
N THR A 223 0.27 -7.47 -1.69
CA THR A 223 0.16 -7.19 -0.26
C THR A 223 0.93 -5.91 0.07
N ARG A 224 0.35 -5.03 0.89
CA ARG A 224 1.10 -3.89 1.45
C ARG A 224 1.25 -4.02 2.95
N ASP A 225 2.45 -3.73 3.42
CA ASP A 225 2.78 -3.73 4.84
C ASP A 225 2.76 -2.30 5.37
N ILE A 226 1.85 -2.05 6.31
CA ILE A 226 1.73 -0.76 7.00
C ILE A 226 2.42 -0.87 8.36
N HIS A 227 3.47 -0.08 8.56
CA HIS A 227 4.14 0.04 9.85
C HIS A 227 3.33 0.97 10.76
N LEU A 228 2.58 0.38 11.70
CA LEU A 228 1.84 1.08 12.72
C LEU A 228 2.76 1.41 13.89
N TYR A 229 3.25 2.65 13.93
CA TYR A 229 3.96 3.21 15.09
C TYR A 229 2.96 3.81 16.09
N ALA A 230 2.39 4.97 15.76
CA ALA A 230 1.43 5.67 16.60
C ALA A 230 0.18 4.80 16.85
N GLY A 231 -0.06 4.38 18.08
CA GLY A 231 -1.16 3.47 18.42
C GLY A 231 -0.77 1.99 18.59
N SER A 232 0.47 1.60 18.25
CA SER A 232 0.95 0.21 18.37
C SER A 232 0.77 -0.34 19.78
N ALA A 233 1.14 0.45 20.80
CA ALA A 233 1.02 0.09 22.20
C ALA A 233 -0.43 -0.21 22.62
N MET A 234 -1.38 0.61 22.19
CA MET A 234 -2.80 0.41 22.51
C MET A 234 -3.39 -0.80 21.75
N LEU A 235 -3.04 -0.97 20.47
CA LEU A 235 -3.45 -2.14 19.71
C LEU A 235 -2.89 -3.42 20.33
N ARG A 236 -1.62 -3.44 20.73
CA ARG A 236 -0.99 -4.53 21.47
C ARG A 236 -1.73 -4.86 22.77
N LYS A 237 -2.12 -3.83 23.54
CA LYS A 237 -2.92 -4.01 24.76
C LYS A 237 -4.28 -4.64 24.47
N TRP A 238 -4.94 -4.24 23.38
CA TRP A 238 -6.17 -4.89 22.94
C TRP A 238 -5.92 -6.35 22.55
N LEU A 239 -5.01 -6.59 21.59
CA LEU A 239 -4.75 -7.90 21.00
C LEU A 239 -4.36 -8.96 22.02
N TYR A 240 -3.44 -8.65 22.95
CA TYR A 240 -2.84 -9.67 23.82
C TYR A 240 -3.39 -9.70 25.25
N HIS A 241 -4.09 -8.65 25.70
CA HIS A 241 -4.52 -8.55 27.10
C HIS A 241 -6.01 -8.34 27.31
N LYS A 242 -6.74 -7.87 26.29
CA LYS A 242 -8.16 -7.50 26.44
C LYS A 242 -9.07 -8.15 25.42
N HIS A 243 -8.53 -8.77 24.37
CA HIS A 243 -9.32 -9.46 23.36
C HIS A 243 -10.00 -10.71 23.96
N PRO A 244 -11.33 -10.86 23.85
CA PRO A 244 -12.06 -11.97 24.48
C PRO A 244 -11.66 -13.37 24.00
N ALA A 245 -11.06 -13.50 22.80
CA ALA A 245 -10.61 -14.80 22.30
C ALA A 245 -9.57 -15.48 23.21
N HIS A 246 -8.84 -14.72 24.04
CA HIS A 246 -7.92 -15.30 25.03
C HIS A 246 -8.64 -16.04 26.16
N GLU A 247 -9.93 -15.79 26.38
CA GLU A 247 -10.75 -16.55 27.33
C GLU A 247 -11.14 -17.93 26.77
N ASN A 248 -11.08 -18.11 25.44
CA ASN A 248 -11.52 -19.30 24.70
C ASN A 248 -10.36 -20.07 24.06
N GLY A 249 -9.20 -20.14 24.72
CA GLY A 249 -8.03 -20.90 24.23
C GLY A 249 -7.09 -20.11 23.31
N GLY A 250 -7.35 -18.82 23.08
CA GLY A 250 -6.52 -17.94 22.27
C GLY A 250 -7.13 -17.64 20.89
N PRO A 251 -6.69 -16.55 20.24
CA PRO A 251 -7.16 -16.21 18.90
C PRO A 251 -6.52 -17.13 17.82
N ASP A 252 -7.36 -17.74 16.99
CA ASP A 252 -6.93 -18.36 15.73
C ASP A 252 -6.42 -17.31 14.73
N PRO A 253 -5.59 -17.67 13.73
CA PRO A 253 -5.09 -16.73 12.71
C PRO A 253 -6.19 -15.95 11.97
N GLU A 254 -7.33 -16.59 11.73
CA GLU A 254 -8.49 -16.01 11.04
C GLU A 254 -9.40 -15.15 11.95
N THR A 255 -9.12 -15.12 13.26
CA THR A 255 -9.89 -14.33 14.23
C THR A 255 -9.88 -12.86 13.82
N ARG A 256 -11.05 -12.23 13.79
CA ARG A 256 -11.15 -10.78 13.55
C ARG A 256 -10.58 -10.03 14.74
N VAL A 257 -9.80 -8.99 14.46
CA VAL A 257 -9.23 -8.12 15.50
C VAL A 257 -10.33 -7.36 16.22
N TRP A 258 -11.37 -6.94 15.51
CA TRP A 258 -12.46 -6.15 16.07
C TRP A 258 -13.67 -7.02 16.44
N THR A 259 -13.79 -7.31 17.73
CA THR A 259 -14.85 -8.13 18.31
C THR A 259 -15.67 -7.35 19.34
N TYR A 260 -16.79 -7.92 19.78
CA TYR A 260 -17.53 -7.34 20.89
C TYR A 260 -16.67 -7.38 22.16
N HIS A 261 -16.87 -6.45 23.10
CA HIS A 261 -16.00 -6.35 24.28
C HIS A 261 -15.96 -7.59 25.17
N LYS A 262 -16.98 -8.46 25.10
CA LYS A 262 -17.16 -9.64 25.96
C LYS A 262 -17.38 -10.93 25.15
N SER A 263 -17.12 -10.90 23.86
CA SER A 263 -17.28 -12.06 22.98
C SER A 263 -16.35 -11.91 21.80
N ASP A 264 -15.70 -13.01 21.43
CA ASP A 264 -14.88 -13.20 20.23
C ASP A 264 -15.64 -13.07 18.90
N LYS A 265 -16.96 -12.83 18.94
CA LYS A 265 -17.74 -12.57 17.74
C LYS A 265 -17.33 -11.23 17.12
N PRO A 266 -17.15 -11.18 15.80
CA PRO A 266 -16.81 -9.94 15.10
C PRO A 266 -17.91 -8.90 15.25
N ILE A 267 -17.51 -7.63 15.38
CA ILE A 267 -18.47 -6.52 15.39
C ILE A 267 -19.08 -6.31 14.00
N ARG A 268 -20.28 -5.73 13.97
CA ARG A 268 -20.86 -5.17 12.73
C ARG A 268 -20.08 -3.92 12.31
N TYR A 269 -20.05 -3.61 11.03
CA TYR A 269 -19.35 -2.42 10.51
C TYR A 269 -19.80 -1.12 11.19
N GLN A 270 -21.11 -0.95 11.44
CA GLN A 270 -21.66 0.24 12.12
C GLN A 270 -21.12 0.44 13.54
N ALA A 271 -20.59 -0.61 14.19
CA ALA A 271 -20.00 -0.47 15.52
C ALA A 271 -18.69 0.34 15.48
N ILE A 272 -17.95 0.32 14.36
CA ILE A 272 -16.76 1.16 14.17
C ILE A 272 -17.18 2.63 14.12
N TRP A 273 -18.17 2.95 13.29
CA TRP A 273 -18.77 4.28 13.21
C TRP A 273 -19.26 4.76 14.57
N ARG A 274 -19.99 3.92 15.29
CA ARG A 274 -20.50 4.26 16.62
C ARG A 274 -19.37 4.53 17.62
N ALA A 275 -18.29 3.76 17.60
CA ALA A 275 -17.15 3.98 18.49
C ALA A 275 -16.49 5.35 18.24
N ILE A 276 -16.26 5.70 16.97
CA ILE A 276 -15.70 7.00 16.57
C ILE A 276 -16.66 8.15 16.89
N LYS A 277 -17.95 7.97 16.58
CA LYS A 277 -18.97 9.00 16.84
C LYS A 277 -19.08 9.33 18.32
N VAL A 278 -19.27 8.31 19.16
CA VAL A 278 -19.44 8.48 20.61
C VAL A 278 -18.21 9.13 21.24
N THR A 279 -17.00 8.75 20.82
CA THR A 279 -15.76 9.33 21.35
C THR A 279 -15.52 10.75 20.87
N GLY A 280 -15.85 11.07 19.62
CA GLY A 280 -15.77 12.42 19.05
C GLY A 280 -16.72 13.39 19.74
N GLU A 281 -17.98 12.99 19.92
CA GLU A 281 -18.99 13.74 20.67
C GLU A 281 -18.56 13.95 22.14
N SER A 282 -18.09 12.89 22.80
CA SER A 282 -17.65 12.95 24.20
C SER A 282 -16.40 13.82 24.39
N ALA A 283 -15.55 13.90 23.37
CA ALA A 283 -14.36 14.74 23.37
C ALA A 283 -14.62 16.19 22.92
N GLY A 284 -15.85 16.52 22.49
CA GLY A 284 -16.20 17.85 22.00
C GLY A 284 -15.48 18.23 20.70
N ILE A 285 -15.21 17.26 19.81
CA ILE A 285 -14.59 17.54 18.52
C ILE A 285 -15.62 18.18 17.59
N GLU A 286 -15.35 19.39 17.09
CA GLU A 286 -16.21 20.10 16.14
C GLU A 286 -15.92 19.74 14.67
N LYS A 287 -14.72 19.20 14.40
CA LYS A 287 -14.31 18.70 13.09
C LYS A 287 -15.13 17.46 12.72
N ASP A 288 -15.14 17.08 11.45
CA ASP A 288 -15.73 15.80 11.05
C ASP A 288 -14.95 14.64 11.69
N TYR A 289 -15.65 13.64 12.22
CA TYR A 289 -15.05 12.42 12.74
C TYR A 289 -15.85 11.20 12.27
N ASN A 290 -15.41 10.62 11.17
CA ASN A 290 -15.86 9.31 10.70
C ASN A 290 -14.65 8.50 10.21
N PRO A 291 -14.77 7.17 10.07
CA PRO A 291 -13.65 6.33 9.64
C PRO A 291 -12.98 6.81 8.34
N GLU A 292 -13.76 7.23 7.36
CA GLU A 292 -13.26 7.73 6.08
C GLU A 292 -12.55 9.07 6.27
N HIS A 293 -13.09 9.95 7.11
CA HIS A 293 -12.49 11.23 7.45
C HIS A 293 -11.18 11.08 8.24
N MET A 294 -11.06 10.08 9.12
CA MET A 294 -9.78 9.75 9.76
C MET A 294 -8.72 9.39 8.72
N ARG A 295 -9.07 8.57 7.73
CA ARG A 295 -8.18 8.23 6.61
C ARG A 295 -7.78 9.48 5.80
N ARG A 296 -8.74 10.34 5.45
CA ARG A 296 -8.48 11.59 4.71
C ARG A 296 -7.61 12.57 5.51
N SER A 297 -7.85 12.66 6.82
CA SER A 297 -7.04 13.48 7.73
C SER A 297 -5.61 12.95 7.81
N ARG A 298 -5.42 11.63 7.96
CA ARG A 298 -4.08 11.03 7.97
C ARG A 298 -3.34 11.27 6.66
N ALA A 299 -4.02 11.15 5.51
CA ALA A 299 -3.45 11.46 4.20
C ALA A 299 -2.99 12.92 4.12
N SER A 300 -3.80 13.85 4.64
CA SER A 300 -3.46 15.27 4.72
C SER A 300 -2.28 15.55 5.64
N CYS A 301 -2.17 14.82 6.77
CA CYS A 301 -1.04 14.94 7.70
C CYS A 301 0.27 14.40 7.09
N LEU A 302 0.21 13.30 6.34
CA LEU A 302 1.38 12.72 5.66
C LEU A 302 1.80 13.54 4.43
N ALA A 303 0.86 14.03 3.63
CA ALA A 303 1.17 14.87 2.46
C ALA A 303 1.81 16.22 2.81
N ARG A 304 1.68 16.66 4.07
CA ARG A 304 2.39 17.83 4.62
C ARG A 304 3.85 17.55 4.97
N GLN A 305 4.27 16.29 5.03
CA GLN A 305 5.61 15.95 5.49
C GLN A 305 6.63 16.08 4.34
N PRO A 306 7.78 16.74 4.55
CA PRO A 306 8.78 16.99 3.50
C PRO A 306 9.41 15.71 2.96
N MET A 307 9.49 14.66 3.80
CA MET A 307 10.14 13.39 3.46
C MET A 307 9.19 12.37 2.83
N ILE A 308 7.90 12.69 2.68
CA ILE A 308 6.89 11.79 2.14
C ILE A 308 6.58 12.23 0.70
N ASP A 309 6.90 11.36 -0.26
CA ASP A 309 6.59 11.63 -1.67
C ASP A 309 5.23 11.03 -2.09
N GLU A 310 4.86 11.25 -3.36
CA GLU A 310 3.62 10.72 -3.92
C GLU A 310 3.59 9.18 -3.93
N TYR A 311 4.74 8.55 -4.18
CA TYR A 311 4.88 7.10 -4.22
C TYR A 311 4.66 6.49 -2.83
N ASP A 312 5.22 7.09 -1.79
CA ASP A 312 5.02 6.72 -0.39
C ASP A 312 3.54 6.79 -0.01
N LEU A 313 2.86 7.90 -0.35
CA LEU A 313 1.43 8.05 -0.08
C LEU A 313 0.60 6.99 -0.81
N ARG A 314 0.88 6.75 -2.09
CA ARG A 314 0.17 5.74 -2.89
C ARG A 314 0.34 4.35 -2.30
N ASN A 315 1.55 3.99 -1.88
CA ASN A 315 1.81 2.70 -1.25
C ASN A 315 1.13 2.60 0.11
N PHE A 316 1.29 3.60 0.98
CA PHE A 316 0.72 3.59 2.33
C PHE A 316 -0.81 3.43 2.30
N PHE A 317 -1.49 4.22 1.46
CA PHE A 317 -2.95 4.20 1.34
C PHE A 317 -3.46 3.15 0.34
N GLY A 318 -2.61 2.54 -0.47
CA GLY A 318 -3.00 1.63 -1.55
C GLY A 318 -3.85 2.33 -2.62
N TRP A 319 -3.41 3.50 -3.09
CA TRP A 319 -4.03 4.21 -4.20
C TRP A 319 -3.43 3.77 -5.54
N GLY A 320 -4.30 3.56 -6.54
CA GLY A 320 -3.88 3.11 -7.87
C GLY A 320 -2.89 4.05 -8.53
N ILE A 321 -1.97 3.53 -9.34
CA ILE A 321 -0.79 4.28 -9.83
C ILE A 321 -1.21 5.49 -10.66
N ARG A 322 -2.26 5.33 -11.47
CA ARG A 322 -2.76 6.36 -12.39
C ARG A 322 -3.84 7.27 -11.82
N GLY A 323 -4.33 7.01 -10.60
CA GLY A 323 -5.43 7.79 -10.01
C GLY A 323 -4.96 9.13 -9.45
N ASN A 324 -5.80 10.18 -9.47
CA ASN A 324 -5.41 11.50 -8.96
C ASN A 324 -5.43 11.62 -7.42
N SER A 325 -5.76 10.55 -6.69
CA SER A 325 -5.99 10.59 -5.24
C SER A 325 -4.87 11.27 -4.46
N ALA A 326 -3.60 10.96 -4.71
CA ALA A 326 -2.48 11.58 -4.01
C ALA A 326 -2.27 13.06 -4.37
N ALA A 327 -2.46 13.40 -5.65
CA ALA A 327 -2.26 14.73 -6.17
C ALA A 327 -3.16 15.78 -5.48
N HIS A 328 -4.41 15.43 -5.15
CA HIS A 328 -5.32 16.33 -4.44
C HIS A 328 -4.77 16.77 -3.07
N TYR A 329 -4.23 15.83 -2.28
CA TYR A 329 -3.64 16.14 -0.97
C TYR A 329 -2.35 16.95 -1.12
N ILE A 330 -1.45 16.54 -2.01
CA ILE A 330 -0.17 17.23 -2.23
C ILE A 330 -0.41 18.67 -2.68
N ALA A 331 -1.30 18.88 -3.65
CA ALA A 331 -1.59 20.22 -4.18
C ALA A 331 -2.19 21.16 -3.12
N LYS A 332 -3.09 20.66 -2.26
CA LYS A 332 -3.79 21.47 -1.25
C LYS A 332 -2.90 21.83 -0.07
N PHE A 333 -1.91 21.00 0.26
CA PHE A 333 -1.02 21.19 1.41
C PHE A 333 0.43 21.55 1.05
N GLY A 334 0.74 21.67 -0.25
CA GLY A 334 2.05 22.04 -0.77
C GLY A 334 2.45 23.50 -0.59
N GLU A 335 1.82 24.29 0.29
CA GLU A 335 2.29 25.65 0.63
C GLU A 335 3.71 25.65 1.21
N GLU A 336 4.18 24.49 1.67
CA GLU A 336 5.57 24.26 2.09
C GLU A 336 6.52 23.97 0.90
N THR A 337 6.05 23.93 -0.35
CA THR A 337 6.90 23.61 -1.52
C THR A 337 8.09 24.56 -1.63
N ALA A 338 7.87 25.86 -1.41
CA ALA A 338 8.96 26.84 -1.40
C ALA A 338 10.00 26.54 -0.31
N LYS A 339 9.55 26.03 0.84
CA LYS A 339 10.43 25.59 1.93
C LYS A 339 11.17 24.30 1.57
N HIS A 340 10.47 23.31 1.00
CA HIS A 340 11.07 22.05 0.60
C HIS A 340 12.11 22.24 -0.52
N VAL A 341 11.83 23.12 -1.50
CA VAL A 341 12.77 23.50 -2.54
C VAL A 341 13.98 24.20 -1.95
N ALA A 342 13.79 25.17 -1.06
CA ALA A 342 14.90 25.83 -0.37
C ALA A 342 15.77 24.84 0.42
N MET A 343 15.17 23.86 1.12
CA MET A 343 15.92 22.80 1.80
C MET A 343 16.68 21.89 0.84
N ALA A 344 16.06 21.49 -0.28
CA ALA A 344 16.70 20.69 -1.32
C ALA A 344 17.88 21.42 -1.99
N ASP A 345 17.77 22.73 -2.14
CA ASP A 345 18.84 23.61 -2.65
C ASP A 345 19.91 23.93 -1.59
N GLY A 346 19.77 23.41 -0.37
CA GLY A 346 20.75 23.56 0.71
C GLY A 346 20.60 24.84 1.55
N HIS A 347 19.50 25.57 1.43
CA HIS A 347 19.17 26.67 2.32
C HIS A 347 18.62 26.15 3.65
N SER A 348 19.25 26.57 4.75
CA SER A 348 18.69 26.41 6.09
C SER A 348 17.49 27.34 6.25
N ILE A 349 16.30 26.78 6.41
CA ILE A 349 15.12 27.55 6.80
C ILE A 349 15.11 27.59 8.31
N GLU A 350 15.44 28.75 8.88
CA GLU A 350 15.14 29.01 10.29
C GLU A 350 13.61 28.91 10.46
N ASN A 351 13.15 28.10 11.41
CA ASN A 351 11.73 27.78 11.69
C ASN A 351 11.09 26.66 10.84
N PHE A 352 11.83 25.63 10.45
CA PHE A 352 11.19 24.32 10.24
C PHE A 352 10.94 23.69 11.63
N GLU A 353 9.84 24.05 12.26
CA GLU A 353 9.38 23.34 13.46
C GLU A 353 9.07 21.91 13.03
N GLU A 354 9.97 20.98 13.38
CA GLU A 354 9.68 19.58 13.16
C GLU A 354 8.40 19.21 13.92
N PRO A 355 7.46 18.49 13.31
CA PRO A 355 6.25 18.11 14.00
C PRO A 355 6.57 17.24 15.21
N ASP A 356 5.80 17.44 16.28
CA ASP A 356 5.92 16.67 17.51
C ASP A 356 5.91 15.16 17.20
N PRO A 357 6.78 14.37 17.84
CA PRO A 357 6.76 12.92 17.66
C PRO A 357 5.42 12.36 18.13
N ILE A 358 4.91 11.38 17.40
CA ILE A 358 3.66 10.67 17.73
C ILE A 358 3.86 9.16 17.94
N ALA A 359 5.07 8.66 17.67
CA ALA A 359 5.46 7.27 17.90
C ALA A 359 5.38 6.93 19.40
N PRO A 360 5.14 5.66 19.78
CA PRO A 360 5.10 5.26 21.19
C PRO A 360 6.41 5.61 21.91
N LEU A 361 6.33 5.78 23.22
CA LEU A 361 7.49 6.02 24.08
C LEU A 361 7.67 4.89 25.08
N ASN A 362 8.89 4.70 25.56
CA ASN A 362 9.18 3.69 26.57
C ASN A 362 8.91 4.26 27.98
N CYS A 363 8.03 3.63 28.74
CA CYS A 363 7.71 4.07 30.09
C CYS A 363 8.92 3.83 31.03
N PRO A 364 9.42 4.86 31.74
CA PRO A 364 10.61 4.73 32.58
C PRO A 364 10.43 3.74 33.75
N GLU A 365 9.19 3.55 34.19
CA GLU A 365 8.86 2.73 35.36
C GLU A 365 8.69 1.24 35.04
N CYS A 366 8.01 0.91 33.93
CA CYS A 366 7.73 -0.49 33.57
C CYS A 366 8.46 -0.97 32.32
N SER A 367 9.26 -0.10 31.69
CA SER A 367 10.04 -0.34 30.48
C SER A 367 9.24 -0.81 29.24
N ARG A 368 7.91 -0.67 29.26
CA ARG A 368 7.02 -1.03 28.16
C ARG A 368 6.68 0.18 27.30
N TRP A 369 6.52 -0.06 26.00
CA TRP A 369 6.03 0.92 25.05
C TRP A 369 4.60 1.35 25.39
N THR A 370 4.37 2.64 25.61
CA THR A 370 3.06 3.25 25.86
C THR A 370 2.70 4.25 24.77
N THR A 371 1.40 4.52 24.61
CA THR A 371 0.92 5.54 23.67
C THR A 371 1.39 6.92 24.14
N ARG A 372 2.02 7.67 23.23
CA ARG A 372 2.46 9.05 23.49
C ARG A 372 1.26 9.99 23.58
N ASN A 373 1.41 11.06 24.36
CA ASN A 373 0.40 12.09 24.65
C ASN A 373 -0.81 11.58 25.45
N LEU A 374 -0.71 10.42 26.11
CA LEU A 374 -1.58 10.10 27.24
C LEU A 374 -0.82 10.43 28.53
N ASP A 375 -1.51 11.04 29.50
CA ASP A 375 -0.90 11.46 30.78
C ASP A 375 -0.37 10.29 31.60
N VAL A 376 -0.94 9.09 31.42
CA VAL A 376 -0.59 7.89 32.17
C VAL A 376 -0.20 6.73 31.27
N CYS A 377 0.74 5.92 31.76
CA CYS A 377 1.14 4.68 31.11
C CYS A 377 -0.05 3.73 30.98
N ILE A 378 -0.30 3.21 29.78
CA ILE A 378 -1.40 2.27 29.55
C ILE A 378 -1.20 0.93 30.28
N TRP A 379 -0.01 0.64 30.81
CA TRP A 379 0.32 -0.63 31.45
C TRP A 379 0.32 -0.53 32.98
N CYS A 380 1.16 0.34 33.53
CA CYS A 380 1.35 0.49 34.98
C CYS A 380 0.60 1.68 35.58
N THR A 381 -0.09 2.50 34.77
CA THR A 381 -0.85 3.68 35.20
C THR A 381 -0.06 4.80 35.87
N ASN A 382 1.28 4.69 35.93
CA ASN A 382 2.13 5.79 36.38
C ASN A 382 2.09 6.95 35.38
N GLU A 383 2.20 8.17 35.90
CA GLU A 383 2.29 9.39 35.10
C GLU A 383 3.53 9.34 34.19
N ILE A 384 3.37 9.85 32.97
CA ILE A 384 4.48 10.00 32.02
C ILE A 384 5.00 11.44 32.13
N PRO A 385 6.29 11.65 32.46
CA PRO A 385 6.90 12.98 32.47
C PRO A 385 6.75 13.69 31.12
N GLU A 386 6.31 14.95 31.13
CA GLU A 386 6.02 15.75 29.93
C GLU A 386 7.21 15.87 28.98
N ASP A 387 8.44 15.93 29.51
CA ASP A 387 9.68 15.98 28.74
C ASP A 387 9.90 14.74 27.87
N LEU A 388 9.44 13.56 28.29
CA LEU A 388 9.51 12.34 27.49
C LEU A 388 8.64 12.40 26.23
N HIS A 389 7.60 13.24 26.22
CA HIS A 389 6.74 13.42 25.05
C HIS A 389 7.43 14.15 23.91
N ALA A 390 8.54 14.85 24.15
CA ALA A 390 9.36 15.47 23.10
C ALA A 390 10.48 14.54 22.57
N VAL A 391 10.83 13.48 23.31
CA VAL A 391 11.96 12.61 22.96
C VAL A 391 11.63 11.70 21.77
N ARG A 392 12.39 11.81 20.67
CA ARG A 392 12.36 10.87 19.54
C ARG A 392 13.20 9.63 19.87
N HIS A 393 12.64 8.43 19.69
CA HIS A 393 13.40 7.18 19.77
C HIS A 393 13.95 6.81 18.40
N SER A 394 15.19 6.32 18.33
CA SER A 394 15.75 5.74 17.11
C SER A 394 15.04 4.43 16.81
N VAL A 395 14.42 4.35 15.63
CA VAL A 395 13.87 3.09 15.09
C VAL A 395 15.06 2.14 14.85
N GLN A 396 15.02 0.94 15.42
CA GLN A 396 15.94 -0.13 15.02
C GLN A 396 15.68 -0.42 13.54
N ASP A 397 16.73 -0.46 12.70
CA ASP A 397 16.62 -0.56 11.24
C ASP A 397 15.51 -1.54 10.82
N PRO A 398 14.46 -1.11 10.09
CA PRO A 398 13.37 -1.98 9.65
C PRO A 398 13.84 -3.18 8.80
N LYS A 399 15.04 -3.10 8.22
CA LYS A 399 15.70 -4.17 7.46
C LYS A 399 16.63 -5.04 8.29
N ALA A 400 16.89 -4.69 9.55
CA ALA A 400 17.41 -5.66 10.51
C ALA A 400 16.26 -6.62 10.80
N SER A 401 16.10 -7.63 9.93
CA SER A 401 15.38 -8.82 10.31
C SER A 401 16.05 -9.33 11.58
N ASP A 402 15.30 -9.35 12.67
CA ASP A 402 15.50 -10.37 13.70
C ASP A 402 15.23 -11.72 13.03
N GLU A 403 16.13 -12.15 12.14
CA GLU A 403 16.24 -13.56 11.78
C GLU A 403 16.64 -14.24 13.08
N ASP A 404 15.75 -15.07 13.61
CA ASP A 404 16.08 -15.92 14.75
C ASP A 404 17.36 -16.68 14.38
N ILE A 405 18.28 -16.86 15.33
CA ILE A 405 19.46 -17.71 15.14
C ILE A 405 19.02 -19.09 14.66
N LEU A 406 17.84 -19.55 15.09
CA LEU A 406 17.21 -20.77 14.62
C LEU A 406 16.85 -20.74 13.13
N ASP A 407 16.31 -19.62 12.62
CA ASP A 407 16.00 -19.44 11.20
C ASP A 407 17.29 -19.32 10.37
N MET A 408 18.31 -18.64 10.88
CA MET A 408 19.63 -18.57 10.22
C MET A 408 20.31 -19.95 10.11
N LEU A 409 20.10 -20.83 11.09
CA LEU A 409 20.55 -22.23 11.06
C LEU A 409 19.76 -23.08 10.07
N LEU A 410 18.43 -22.89 10.01
CA LEU A 410 17.56 -23.62 9.08
C LEU A 410 17.82 -23.21 7.62
N GLU A 411 18.26 -21.97 7.39
CA GLU A 411 18.61 -21.44 6.07
C GLU A 411 20.09 -21.63 5.69
N ASP A 412 20.87 -22.41 6.46
CA ASP A 412 22.31 -22.68 6.24
C ASP A 412 23.19 -21.40 6.21
N LYS A 413 22.71 -20.28 6.77
CA LYS A 413 23.45 -19.02 6.88
C LYS A 413 24.50 -19.05 7.99
N ILE A 414 24.34 -19.92 8.98
CA ILE A 414 25.28 -20.15 10.08
C ILE A 414 25.63 -21.64 10.13
N SER A 415 26.92 -21.97 10.15
CA SER A 415 27.40 -23.35 10.26
C SER A 415 27.64 -23.78 11.71
N VAL A 416 27.80 -25.08 11.94
CA VAL A 416 28.19 -25.64 13.25
C VAL A 416 29.52 -25.05 13.73
N ASP A 417 30.47 -24.80 12.82
CA ASP A 417 31.78 -24.23 13.15
C ASP A 417 31.68 -22.78 13.62
N ASP A 418 30.71 -22.01 13.11
CA ASP A 418 30.44 -20.64 13.55
C ASP A 418 29.87 -20.61 14.98
N LEU A 419 28.99 -21.56 15.31
CA LEU A 419 28.45 -21.73 16.66
C LEU A 419 29.51 -22.19 17.65
N GLU A 420 30.41 -23.10 17.24
CA GLU A 420 31.55 -23.48 18.06
C GLU A 420 32.51 -22.32 18.31
N SER A 421 32.71 -21.46 17.30
CA SER A 421 33.52 -20.26 17.42
C SER A 421 32.91 -19.27 18.40
N LEU A 422 31.58 -19.08 18.37
CA LEU A 422 30.86 -18.30 19.36
C LEU A 422 31.02 -18.87 20.78
N ARG A 423 30.93 -20.19 20.96
CA ARG A 423 31.15 -20.85 22.26
C ARG A 423 32.56 -20.64 22.80
N ARG A 424 33.58 -20.66 21.92
CA ARG A 424 34.98 -20.39 22.29
C ARG A 424 35.18 -18.93 22.70
N LEU A 425 34.44 -18.00 22.10
CA LEU A 425 34.53 -16.56 22.35
C LEU A 425 33.62 -16.08 23.50
N GLU A 426 32.65 -16.87 23.93
CA GLU A 426 31.71 -16.52 25.01
C GLU A 426 32.38 -15.94 26.27
N PRO A 427 33.48 -16.52 26.81
CA PRO A 427 34.11 -15.97 28.02
C PRO A 427 34.73 -14.59 27.77
N ALA A 428 35.29 -14.37 26.58
CA ALA A 428 35.90 -13.10 26.19
C ALA A 428 34.82 -12.03 25.96
N ILE A 429 33.71 -12.41 25.32
CA ILE A 429 32.54 -11.55 25.10
C ILE A 429 31.93 -11.12 26.43
N ARG A 430 31.74 -12.06 27.38
CA ARG A 430 31.21 -11.73 28.71
C ARG A 430 32.16 -10.84 29.54
N SER A 431 33.47 -10.93 29.30
CA SER A 431 34.47 -10.14 30.02
C SER A 431 34.62 -8.70 29.50
N ARG A 432 34.06 -8.38 28.33
CA ARG A 432 34.13 -7.05 27.69
C ARG A 432 32.74 -6.61 27.22
N PRO A 433 32.00 -5.84 28.03
CA PRO A 433 30.65 -5.40 27.65
C PRO A 433 30.64 -4.43 26.45
N ASP A 434 31.78 -3.80 26.12
CA ASP A 434 32.00 -2.87 25.01
C ASP A 434 32.44 -3.55 23.70
N ILE A 435 32.59 -4.89 23.69
CA ILE A 435 33.19 -5.61 22.57
C ILE A 435 32.38 -5.48 21.27
N PHE A 436 31.07 -5.33 21.39
CA PHE A 436 30.16 -5.18 20.25
C PHE A 436 30.21 -3.76 19.67
N ASP A 437 30.44 -2.75 20.50
CA ASP A 437 30.62 -1.36 20.04
C ASP A 437 31.94 -1.19 19.26
N GLU A 438 32.95 -2.01 19.55
CA GLU A 438 34.26 -1.98 18.88
C GLU A 438 34.40 -3.01 17.74
N LEU A 439 33.36 -3.81 17.48
CA LEU A 439 33.45 -4.97 16.58
C LEU A 439 33.84 -4.57 15.14
N ASP A 440 33.29 -3.48 14.63
CA ASP A 440 33.63 -2.95 13.29
C ASP A 440 35.10 -2.56 13.15
N ARG A 441 35.69 -2.04 14.24
CA ARG A 441 37.10 -1.67 14.28
C ARG A 441 37.98 -2.93 14.27
N LEU A 442 37.60 -3.96 15.02
CA LEU A 442 38.30 -5.25 15.07
C LEU A 442 38.23 -5.97 13.71
N ILE A 443 37.07 -5.96 13.05
CA ILE A 443 36.90 -6.51 11.69
C ILE A 443 37.81 -5.77 10.70
N LYS A 444 37.87 -4.43 10.77
CA LYS A 444 38.78 -3.63 9.92
C LYS A 444 40.25 -3.94 10.17
N LEU A 445 40.65 -4.20 11.42
CA LEU A 445 42.02 -4.59 11.77
C LEU A 445 42.36 -6.00 11.28
N ALA A 446 41.46 -6.96 11.45
CA ALA A 446 41.64 -8.33 10.95
C ALA A 446 41.78 -8.35 9.42
N LYS A 447 40.94 -7.59 8.70
CA LYS A 447 41.04 -7.45 7.24
C LYS A 447 42.35 -6.79 6.77
N ARG A 448 42.98 -5.95 7.60
CA ARG A 448 44.29 -5.34 7.30
C ARG A 448 45.47 -6.28 7.59
N GLY A 449 45.36 -7.17 8.57
CA GLY A 449 46.44 -8.10 8.95
C GLY A 449 46.64 -9.29 8.01
N VAL A 450 45.66 -9.62 7.16
CA VAL A 450 45.73 -10.77 6.24
C VAL A 450 46.50 -10.44 4.93
N GLY A 451 47.03 -9.22 4.78
CA GLY A 451 47.60 -8.73 3.52
C GLY A 451 49.12 -8.78 3.35
N ASP A 452 49.92 -9.16 4.36
CA ASP A 452 51.37 -8.90 4.34
C ASP A 452 52.22 -10.16 4.61
N ASP A 453 52.34 -11.02 3.59
CA ASP A 453 53.54 -11.85 3.44
C ASP A 453 53.84 -12.06 1.95
N LYS A 454 54.85 -11.34 1.44
CA LYS A 454 55.43 -11.55 0.10
C LYS A 454 56.94 -11.54 0.19
N SER A 455 57.51 -12.68 0.58
CA SER A 455 58.86 -13.05 0.18
C SER A 455 58.83 -14.32 -0.67
N THR A 456 58.97 -14.18 -2.00
CA THR A 456 59.79 -15.04 -2.87
C THR A 456 59.74 -14.53 -4.32
N LYS A 457 60.93 -14.32 -4.86
CA LYS A 457 61.21 -14.01 -6.27
C LYS A 457 60.96 -15.26 -7.12
N SER A 458 60.27 -15.12 -8.26
CA SER A 458 60.83 -15.31 -9.62
C SER A 458 59.80 -15.81 -10.64
N ILE A 459 59.61 -14.95 -11.66
CA ILE A 459 59.66 -15.28 -13.11
C ILE A 459 58.44 -15.95 -13.76
N ALA A 460 57.84 -15.13 -14.63
CA ALA A 460 57.30 -15.41 -15.97
C ALA A 460 56.29 -16.55 -16.11
N GLY A 461 55.03 -16.15 -16.18
CA GLY A 461 53.99 -16.92 -16.84
C GLY A 461 52.82 -16.02 -17.25
N PRO A 462 52.04 -16.41 -18.27
CA PRO A 462 50.81 -15.75 -18.68
C PRO A 462 49.82 -15.36 -17.54
N PRO A 463 49.78 -16.01 -16.35
CA PRO A 463 48.84 -15.60 -15.30
C PRO A 463 49.09 -14.20 -14.71
N GLY A 464 50.31 -13.67 -14.80
CA GLY A 464 50.65 -12.35 -14.26
C GLY A 464 50.02 -11.18 -15.02
N TRP A 465 49.73 -11.37 -16.31
CA TRP A 465 49.12 -10.35 -17.16
C TRP A 465 47.60 -10.25 -16.94
N VAL A 466 46.95 -11.38 -16.63
CA VAL A 466 45.49 -11.46 -16.38
C VAL A 466 45.14 -10.68 -15.11
N ALA A 467 46.00 -10.77 -14.08
CA ALA A 467 45.81 -10.03 -12.83
C ALA A 467 46.00 -8.50 -12.99
N TRP A 468 46.89 -8.07 -13.89
CA TRP A 468 47.11 -6.63 -14.16
C TRP A 468 45.98 -6.02 -15.00
N ILE A 469 45.45 -6.75 -15.98
CA ILE A 469 44.31 -6.31 -16.81
C ILE A 469 42.99 -6.34 -16.01
N ALA A 470 42.76 -7.36 -15.17
CA ALA A 470 41.60 -7.40 -14.28
C ALA A 470 41.57 -6.23 -13.28
N GLY A 471 42.73 -5.76 -12.82
CA GLY A 471 42.83 -4.64 -11.88
C GLY A 471 42.56 -3.25 -12.47
N LYS A 472 42.75 -3.03 -13.78
CA LYS A 472 42.55 -1.71 -14.41
C LYS A 472 41.32 -1.59 -15.33
N SER A 473 40.69 -2.70 -15.72
CA SER A 473 39.52 -2.68 -16.62
C SER A 473 38.16 -2.60 -15.91
N ALA A 474 38.08 -2.93 -14.62
CA ALA A 474 36.82 -2.91 -13.86
C ALA A 474 36.11 -1.53 -13.90
N HIS A 475 36.86 -0.44 -13.73
CA HIS A 475 36.27 0.92 -13.75
C HIS A 475 35.85 1.40 -15.15
N ALA A 476 36.44 0.87 -16.22
CA ALA A 476 36.02 1.21 -17.58
C ALA A 476 34.73 0.45 -17.95
N VAL A 477 34.64 -0.82 -17.53
CA VAL A 477 33.49 -1.71 -17.74
C VAL A 477 32.27 -1.27 -16.91
N GLU A 478 32.47 -0.83 -15.67
CA GLU A 478 31.39 -0.25 -14.84
C GLU A 478 30.81 1.03 -15.45
N ARG A 479 31.67 1.91 -15.99
CA ARG A 479 31.22 3.16 -16.62
C ARG A 479 30.51 2.94 -17.94
N THR A 480 30.92 1.95 -18.74
CA THR A 480 30.21 1.60 -19.98
C THR A 480 28.93 0.83 -19.70
N ALA A 481 28.90 -0.03 -18.68
CA ALA A 481 27.68 -0.72 -18.24
C ALA A 481 26.65 0.27 -17.67
N ALA A 482 27.08 1.25 -16.87
CA ALA A 482 26.19 2.30 -16.35
C ALA A 482 25.67 3.23 -17.47
N LYS A 483 26.51 3.60 -18.44
CA LYS A 483 26.07 4.38 -19.60
C LYS A 483 25.14 3.61 -20.53
N TRP A 484 25.36 2.31 -20.70
CA TRP A 484 24.49 1.43 -21.48
C TRP A 484 23.15 1.19 -20.77
N ALA A 485 23.15 1.02 -19.45
CA ALA A 485 21.94 0.93 -18.64
C ALA A 485 21.12 2.23 -18.69
N ALA A 486 21.79 3.39 -18.61
CA ALA A 486 21.14 4.69 -18.75
C ALA A 486 20.59 4.91 -20.17
N ALA A 487 21.34 4.55 -21.21
CA ALA A 487 20.88 4.65 -22.61
C ALA A 487 19.72 3.69 -22.91
N LYS A 488 19.72 2.50 -22.31
CA LYS A 488 18.63 1.52 -22.40
C LYS A 488 17.39 2.01 -21.67
N ASP A 489 17.52 2.56 -20.46
CA ASP A 489 16.42 3.15 -19.70
C ASP A 489 15.80 4.35 -20.45
N GLN A 490 16.64 5.19 -21.06
CA GLN A 490 16.19 6.32 -21.87
C GLN A 490 15.49 5.88 -23.17
N ALA A 491 15.94 4.78 -23.80
CA ALA A 491 15.30 4.20 -24.97
C ALA A 491 13.96 3.51 -24.64
N ILE A 492 13.86 2.84 -23.48
CA ILE A 492 12.62 2.22 -22.99
C ILE A 492 11.55 3.28 -22.66
N ARG A 493 11.96 4.46 -22.18
CA ARG A 493 11.05 5.59 -21.91
C ARG A 493 10.51 6.27 -23.18
N LEU A 494 11.17 6.11 -24.33
CA LEU A 494 10.78 6.76 -25.59
C LEU A 494 9.76 5.96 -26.41
N ASP A 495 9.67 4.63 -26.25
CA ASP A 495 8.62 3.79 -26.83
C ASP A 495 8.45 2.48 -26.01
N PRO A 496 7.26 2.20 -25.45
CA PRO A 496 6.98 0.96 -24.71
C PRO A 496 7.22 -0.32 -25.52
N GLN A 497 7.29 -0.26 -26.85
CA GLN A 497 7.55 -1.40 -27.73
C GLN A 497 9.04 -1.83 -27.77
N PHE A 498 9.94 -1.13 -27.06
CA PHE A 498 11.32 -1.58 -26.84
C PHE A 498 11.43 -2.71 -25.78
N ALA A 499 10.32 -3.04 -25.13
CA ALA A 499 10.19 -4.16 -24.23
C ALA A 499 10.10 -5.48 -25.02
N TYR A 500 11.26 -6.16 -25.15
CA TYR A 500 11.41 -7.61 -25.34
C TYR A 500 11.22 -8.21 -26.76
N TYR A 501 12.26 -8.95 -27.18
CA TYR A 501 12.16 -10.15 -28.03
C TYR A 501 13.32 -11.10 -27.64
N PRO A 502 13.07 -12.38 -27.31
CA PRO A 502 14.13 -13.37 -27.29
C PRO A 502 14.73 -13.49 -28.70
N LEU A 503 16.05 -13.71 -28.81
CA LEU A 503 16.80 -13.76 -30.08
C LEU A 503 16.15 -14.67 -31.14
N ALA A 504 15.43 -15.72 -30.74
CA ALA A 504 14.69 -16.60 -31.64
C ALA A 504 13.58 -15.86 -32.42
N GLN A 505 12.83 -14.96 -31.77
CA GLN A 505 11.62 -14.30 -32.29
C GLN A 505 11.89 -12.92 -32.91
N MET A 506 13.13 -12.42 -32.83
CA MET A 506 13.49 -11.10 -33.36
C MET A 506 13.43 -11.07 -34.92
N PRO A 507 12.82 -10.04 -35.55
CA PRO A 507 12.76 -9.94 -37.01
C PRO A 507 14.14 -9.75 -37.64
N THR A 508 14.35 -10.32 -38.84
CA THR A 508 15.68 -10.50 -39.46
C THR A 508 16.48 -9.21 -39.60
N HIS A 509 15.84 -8.09 -39.91
CA HIS A 509 16.53 -6.79 -40.04
C HIS A 509 17.08 -6.26 -38.69
N ARG A 510 16.45 -6.59 -37.56
CA ARG A 510 16.95 -6.24 -36.22
C ARG A 510 18.09 -7.16 -35.78
N LYS A 511 18.05 -8.45 -36.14
CA LYS A 511 19.18 -9.37 -35.96
C LYS A 511 20.43 -8.88 -36.69
N VAL A 512 20.25 -8.36 -37.91
CA VAL A 512 21.33 -7.75 -38.71
C VAL A 512 21.88 -6.48 -38.03
N GLY A 513 21.01 -5.62 -37.47
CA GLY A 513 21.44 -4.44 -36.71
C GLY A 513 22.20 -4.77 -35.42
N LEU A 514 21.76 -5.80 -34.68
CA LEU A 514 22.44 -6.29 -33.50
C LEU A 514 23.83 -6.86 -33.86
N LEU A 515 23.90 -7.68 -34.92
CA LEU A 515 25.15 -8.24 -35.44
C LEU A 515 26.11 -7.14 -35.90
N ALA A 516 25.62 -6.10 -36.58
CA ALA A 516 26.42 -4.94 -36.98
C ALA A 516 26.99 -4.18 -35.78
N THR A 517 26.21 -4.07 -34.70
CA THR A 517 26.64 -3.43 -33.44
C THR A 517 27.73 -4.24 -32.75
N TYR A 518 27.61 -5.57 -32.71
CA TYR A 518 28.66 -6.45 -32.19
C TYR A 518 29.93 -6.42 -33.04
N LEU A 519 29.80 -6.35 -34.37
CA LEU A 519 30.95 -6.23 -35.27
C LEU A 519 31.67 -4.87 -35.09
N LEU A 520 30.92 -3.79 -34.83
CA LEU A 520 31.50 -2.48 -34.51
C LEU A 520 32.23 -2.50 -33.16
N LEU A 521 31.64 -3.08 -32.12
CA LEU A 521 32.27 -3.23 -30.80
C LEU A 521 33.51 -4.14 -30.87
N GLY A 522 33.43 -5.25 -31.59
CA GLY A 522 34.56 -6.15 -31.84
C GLY A 522 35.68 -5.46 -32.62
N GLY A 523 35.33 -4.66 -33.64
CA GLY A 523 36.28 -3.85 -34.40
C GLY A 523 36.95 -2.77 -33.54
N LEU A 524 36.22 -2.14 -32.63
CA LEU A 524 36.76 -1.14 -31.71
C LEU A 524 37.71 -1.77 -30.68
N CYS A 525 37.35 -2.93 -30.13
CA CYS A 525 38.25 -3.72 -29.28
C CYS A 525 39.51 -4.16 -30.02
N TYR A 526 39.38 -4.63 -31.26
CA TYR A 526 40.53 -5.01 -32.09
C TYR A 526 41.44 -3.80 -32.40
N LEU A 527 40.86 -2.63 -32.67
CA LEU A 527 41.61 -1.39 -32.86
C LEU A 527 42.38 -0.99 -31.59
N VAL A 528 41.76 -1.13 -30.42
CA VAL A 528 42.44 -0.89 -29.12
C VAL A 528 43.59 -1.87 -28.93
N MET A 529 43.41 -3.16 -29.24
CA MET A 529 44.47 -4.18 -29.16
C MET A 529 45.61 -3.93 -30.17
N GLN A 530 45.32 -3.35 -31.34
CA GLN A 530 46.35 -2.92 -32.30
C GLN A 530 47.13 -1.72 -31.77
N LEU A 531 46.45 -0.74 -31.19
CA LEU A 531 47.06 0.47 -30.63
C LEU A 531 47.91 0.19 -29.39
N THR A 532 47.61 -0.87 -28.63
CA THR A 532 48.39 -1.32 -27.47
C THR A 532 49.49 -2.33 -27.83
N GLY A 533 49.58 -2.78 -29.09
CA GLY A 533 50.59 -3.73 -29.57
C GLY A 533 50.29 -5.21 -29.28
N GLU A 534 49.16 -5.51 -28.64
CA GLU A 534 48.78 -6.86 -28.19
C GLU A 534 48.09 -7.70 -29.28
N ALA A 535 47.67 -7.08 -30.38
CA ALA A 535 47.01 -7.77 -31.50
C ALA A 535 47.95 -8.72 -32.27
N THR A 536 49.27 -8.57 -32.12
CA THR A 536 50.26 -9.44 -32.76
C THR A 536 50.15 -10.89 -32.28
N ALA A 537 49.88 -11.13 -30.99
CA ALA A 537 49.74 -12.49 -30.43
C ALA A 537 48.49 -13.23 -30.97
N LEU A 538 47.41 -12.50 -31.25
CA LEU A 538 46.19 -13.05 -31.87
C LEU A 538 46.38 -13.36 -33.37
N GLN A 539 47.14 -12.52 -34.08
CA GLN A 539 47.45 -12.71 -35.50
C GLN A 539 48.38 -13.89 -35.77
N HIS A 540 49.26 -14.25 -34.84
CA HIS A 540 50.14 -15.41 -34.94
C HIS A 540 49.46 -16.75 -34.54
N GLY A 541 48.17 -16.71 -34.19
CA GLY A 541 47.38 -17.92 -33.93
C GLY A 541 47.77 -18.64 -32.63
N GLU A 542 48.32 -17.93 -31.64
CA GLU A 542 48.65 -18.55 -30.37
C GLU A 542 47.38 -19.09 -29.67
N PRO A 543 47.34 -20.40 -29.34
CA PRO A 543 46.11 -21.05 -28.88
C PRO A 543 45.61 -20.49 -27.53
N THR A 544 46.50 -19.95 -26.70
CA THR A 544 46.18 -19.31 -25.42
C THR A 544 45.43 -17.99 -25.61
N SER A 545 45.81 -17.20 -26.62
CA SER A 545 45.19 -15.92 -26.96
C SER A 545 43.82 -16.12 -27.60
N LEU A 546 43.69 -17.17 -28.44
CA LEU A 546 42.41 -17.59 -29.01
C LEU A 546 41.44 -18.10 -27.93
N LEU A 547 41.93 -18.88 -26.96
CA LEU A 547 41.13 -19.36 -25.83
C LEU A 547 40.65 -18.19 -24.95
N ALA A 548 41.51 -17.22 -24.66
CA ALA A 548 41.15 -16.04 -23.87
C ALA A 548 40.08 -15.18 -24.57
N ALA A 549 40.19 -14.99 -25.88
CA ALA A 549 39.19 -14.26 -26.67
C ALA A 549 37.84 -15.00 -26.71
N LEU A 550 37.86 -16.33 -26.87
CA LEU A 550 36.66 -17.17 -26.81
C LEU A 550 35.98 -17.10 -25.44
N VAL A 551 36.75 -17.18 -24.35
CA VAL A 551 36.23 -17.08 -22.98
C VAL A 551 35.61 -15.71 -22.73
N ALA A 552 36.26 -14.63 -23.15
CA ALA A 552 35.71 -13.27 -23.01
C ALA A 552 34.40 -13.09 -23.80
N LEU A 553 34.32 -13.69 -25.01
CA LEU A 553 33.14 -13.62 -25.85
C LEU A 553 31.98 -14.46 -25.28
N VAL A 554 32.27 -15.65 -24.73
CA VAL A 554 31.29 -16.49 -24.03
C VAL A 554 30.78 -15.82 -22.76
N ILE A 555 31.65 -15.20 -21.96
CA ILE A 555 31.28 -14.45 -20.75
C ILE A 555 30.43 -13.23 -21.12
N GLY A 556 30.80 -12.50 -22.18
CA GLY A 556 30.02 -11.38 -22.69
C GLY A 556 28.61 -11.80 -23.11
N ILE A 557 28.49 -12.90 -23.85
CA ILE A 557 27.19 -13.47 -24.25
C ILE A 557 26.38 -13.91 -23.03
N THR A 558 26.99 -14.58 -22.04
CA THR A 558 26.27 -15.05 -20.84
C THR A 558 25.84 -13.93 -19.90
N ILE A 559 26.60 -12.84 -19.80
CA ILE A 559 26.18 -11.65 -19.05
C ILE A 559 25.00 -10.97 -19.75
N ILE A 560 25.02 -10.90 -21.07
CA ILE A 560 23.92 -10.32 -21.84
C ILE A 560 22.68 -11.22 -21.74
N ASP A 561 22.83 -12.54 -21.88
CA ASP A 561 21.75 -13.51 -21.73
C ASP A 561 21.15 -13.50 -20.32
N ARG A 562 21.98 -13.41 -19.27
CA ARG A 562 21.51 -13.26 -17.88
C ARG A 562 20.85 -11.91 -17.58
N SER A 563 21.23 -10.86 -18.29
CA SER A 563 20.63 -9.51 -18.12
C SER A 563 19.44 -9.27 -19.05
N THR A 564 19.11 -10.24 -19.91
CA THR A 564 17.84 -10.33 -20.63
C THR A 564 16.93 -11.32 -19.91
N MET A 565 15.90 -10.82 -19.23
CA MET A 565 14.89 -11.69 -18.60
C MET A 565 14.22 -12.59 -19.66
N SER A 566 14.07 -13.89 -19.35
CA SER A 566 13.36 -14.85 -20.21
C SER A 566 11.85 -14.77 -19.98
N VAL A 567 11.09 -15.16 -21.02
CA VAL A 567 9.62 -15.10 -21.08
C VAL A 567 8.95 -15.94 -19.97
N ASP A 568 9.57 -17.04 -19.52
CA ASP A 568 9.03 -17.91 -18.47
C ASP A 568 8.97 -17.25 -17.08
N GLN A 569 9.70 -16.15 -16.85
CA GLN A 569 9.58 -15.39 -15.60
C GLN A 569 8.44 -14.37 -15.63
N SER A 570 7.74 -14.23 -16.77
CA SER A 570 6.55 -13.40 -16.92
C SER A 570 5.24 -14.18 -17.05
N GLU A 571 5.30 -15.52 -17.16
CA GLU A 571 4.13 -16.38 -17.31
C GLU A 571 4.01 -17.42 -16.18
N CYS A 572 3.50 -16.98 -15.04
CA CYS A 572 2.68 -17.82 -14.15
C CYS A 572 1.72 -16.93 -13.34
N PRO A 573 0.50 -17.41 -13.04
CA PRO A 573 -0.67 -17.02 -13.83
C PRO A 573 -1.55 -16.01 -13.10
N ARG A 574 -2.32 -15.27 -13.92
CA ARG A 574 -3.44 -14.43 -13.50
C ARG A 574 -4.58 -15.25 -12.90
#